data_AF-A0A347ZTP6-F1
#
_entry.id   AF-A0A347ZTP6-F1
#
_cell.length_a   1.000
_cell.length_b   1.000
_cell.length_c   1.000
_cell.angle_alpha   90.00
_cell.angle_beta   90.00
_cell.angle_gamma   90.00
#
_symmetry.space_group_name_H-M   'P 1'
#
loop_
_entity.id
_entity.type
_entity.pdbx_description
1 polymer ?
#
loop_
_entity_poly.entity_id
_entity_poly.type
_entity_poly.pdbx_seq_one_letter_code
_entity_poly.pdbx_strand_id
1 'polypeptide(L)'
;MQPIGLTLKPGKVNRYARENSGEIMLVHYCLSCGRISCNRIAGDDNAYSIIDLLNESLALDSSWMREMSANQISLLTSADKQMVLRALFGNAYLDFDK
;
A
#
# COMPACT_ATOMS: atom_id res chain seq x y z
N MET A 1 -8.65 11.77 7.43
CA MET A 1 -7.60 10.72 7.36
C MET A 1 -6.36 11.34 6.73
N GLN A 2 -5.17 10.90 7.08
CA GLN A 2 -3.93 11.31 6.41
C GLN A 2 -3.28 10.07 5.80
N PRO A 3 -3.10 10.00 4.47
CA PRO A 3 -2.44 8.86 3.84
C PRO A 3 -0.95 8.85 4.22
N ILE A 4 -0.40 7.65 4.40
CA ILE A 4 0.99 7.44 4.82
C ILE A 4 1.77 6.65 3.77
N GLY A 5 1.11 5.68 3.15
CA GLY A 5 1.74 4.77 2.22
C GLY A 5 0.83 3.61 1.86
N LEU A 6 1.41 2.60 1.22
CA LEU A 6 0.71 1.38 0.82
C LEU A 6 1.27 0.18 1.57
N THR A 7 0.44 -0.84 1.78
CA THR A 7 0.87 -2.12 2.33
C THR A 7 0.16 -3.26 1.61
N LEU A 8 0.65 -4.48 1.77
CA LEU A 8 -0.11 -5.66 1.40
C LEU A 8 -0.95 -6.10 2.58
N LYS A 9 -2.18 -6.52 2.30
CA LYS A 9 -3.04 -7.14 3.29
C LYS A 9 -2.29 -8.28 3.98
N PRO A 10 -2.18 -8.27 5.32
CA PRO A 10 -1.61 -9.38 6.05
C PRO A 10 -2.48 -10.60 5.83
N GLY A 11 -1.96 -11.61 5.14
CA GLY A 11 -2.74 -12.75 4.66
C GLY A 11 -1.89 -14.00 4.50
N LYS A 12 -2.49 -15.14 4.77
CA LYS A 12 -1.88 -16.45 4.53
C LYS A 12 -1.53 -16.56 3.04
N VAL A 13 -0.30 -16.98 2.75
CA VAL A 13 0.12 -17.41 1.41
C VAL A 13 -0.96 -18.33 0.87
N ASN A 14 -1.66 -17.89 -0.18
CA ASN A 14 -2.65 -18.72 -0.83
C ASN A 14 -1.90 -19.89 -1.45
N ARG A 15 -2.27 -21.14 -1.09
CA ARG A 15 -1.62 -22.36 -1.57
C ARG A 15 -1.66 -22.51 -3.10
N TYR A 16 -2.53 -21.74 -3.76
CA TYR A 16 -2.69 -21.66 -5.21
C TYR A 16 -2.08 -20.41 -5.85
N ALA A 17 -1.60 -19.44 -5.07
CA ALA A 17 -0.91 -18.27 -5.60
C ALA A 17 0.58 -18.59 -5.78
N ARG A 18 1.06 -18.47 -7.01
CA ARG A 18 2.48 -18.69 -7.35
C ARG A 18 3.41 -17.53 -6.91
N GLU A 19 2.84 -16.38 -6.58
CA GLU A 19 3.54 -15.17 -6.14
C GLU A 19 2.70 -14.45 -5.06
N ASN A 20 3.32 -13.54 -4.29
CA ASN A 20 2.66 -12.68 -3.30
C ASN A 20 1.54 -11.84 -3.94
N SER A 21 0.38 -12.45 -4.17
CA SER A 21 -0.83 -11.83 -4.72
C SER A 21 -1.63 -11.12 -3.62
N GLY A 22 -0.94 -10.37 -2.76
CA GLY A 22 -1.58 -9.65 -1.67
C GLY A 22 -2.45 -8.53 -2.22
N GLU A 23 -3.64 -8.36 -1.65
CA GLU A 23 -4.49 -7.19 -1.90
C GLU A 23 -3.76 -5.94 -1.37
N ILE A 24 -3.55 -4.93 -2.22
CA ILE A 24 -2.96 -3.66 -1.80
C ILE A 24 -3.94 -2.87 -0.94
N MET A 25 -3.42 -2.24 0.12
CA MET A 25 -4.20 -1.46 1.07
C MET A 25 -3.54 -0.10 1.31
N LEU A 26 -4.36 0.92 1.51
CA LEU A 26 -3.93 2.26 1.89
C LEU A 26 -3.68 2.33 3.39
N VAL A 27 -2.44 2.59 3.79
CA VAL A 27 -2.06 2.87 5.16
C VAL A 27 -2.32 4.34 5.44
N HIS A 28 -3.08 4.63 6.50
CA HIS A 28 -3.44 5.99 6.87
C HIS A 28 -3.34 6.21 8.39
N TYR A 29 -3.05 7.45 8.78
CA TYR A 29 -3.23 7.92 10.14
C TYR A 29 -4.66 8.43 10.30
N CYS A 30 -5.39 7.82 11.23
CA CYS A 30 -6.75 8.22 11.51
C CYS A 30 -6.76 9.44 12.45
N LEU A 31 -7.05 10.60 11.90
CA LEU A 31 -7.16 11.86 12.65
C LEU A 31 -8.25 11.85 13.74
N SER A 32 -9.20 10.92 13.68
CA SER A 32 -10.25 10.79 14.69
C SER A 32 -9.84 9.95 15.90
N CYS A 33 -9.06 8.88 15.70
CA CYS A 33 -8.70 7.96 16.79
C CYS A 33 -7.20 7.93 17.10
N GLY A 34 -6.40 8.70 16.36
CA GLY A 34 -4.97 8.86 16.57
C GLY A 34 -4.14 7.61 16.30
N ARG A 35 -4.63 6.67 15.48
CA ARG A 35 -3.98 5.38 15.20
C ARG A 35 -3.69 5.18 13.72
N ILE A 36 -2.68 4.38 13.42
CA ILE A 36 -2.37 3.89 12.07
C ILE A 36 -3.29 2.72 11.74
N SER A 37 -3.93 2.75 10.58
CA SER A 37 -4.82 1.71 10.10
C SER A 37 -4.74 1.55 8.58
N CYS A 38 -5.33 0.47 8.07
CA CYS A 38 -5.31 0.13 6.64
C CYS A 38 -6.73 0.08 6.09
N ASN A 39 -6.96 0.75 4.97
CA ASN A 39 -8.20 0.68 4.21
C ASN A 39 -7.99 -0.11 2.91
N ARG A 40 -9.03 -0.78 2.45
CA ARG A 40 -9.03 -1.34 1.08
C ARG A 40 -9.12 -0.20 0.09
N ILE A 41 -8.49 -0.40 -1.06
CA ILE A 41 -8.58 0.50 -2.21
C ILE A 41 -9.79 0.05 -3.04
N ALA A 42 -10.68 0.98 -3.37
CA ALA A 42 -11.82 0.74 -4.23
C ALA A 42 -11.43 0.88 -5.72
N GLY A 43 -12.22 0.31 -6.62
CA GLY A 43 -11.93 0.35 -8.05
C GLY A 43 -12.09 1.73 -8.69
N ASP A 44 -12.82 2.63 -8.03
CA ASP A 44 -13.04 4.02 -8.41
C ASP A 44 -12.08 5.02 -7.72
N ASP A 45 -11.19 4.54 -6.85
CA ASP A 45 -10.11 5.36 -6.31
C ASP A 45 -9.13 5.77 -7.42
N ASN A 46 -8.53 6.96 -7.29
CA ASN A 46 -7.59 7.46 -8.28
C ASN A 46 -6.25 6.71 -8.23
N ALA A 47 -6.03 5.84 -9.23
CA ALA A 47 -4.80 5.05 -9.36
C ALA A 47 -3.52 5.89 -9.42
N TYR A 48 -3.55 7.07 -10.04
CA TYR A 48 -2.36 7.95 -10.12
C TYR A 48 -1.98 8.48 -8.75
N SER A 49 -2.96 8.94 -7.96
CA SER A 49 -2.70 9.42 -6.60
C SER A 49 -2.17 8.33 -5.67
N ILE A 50 -2.56 7.07 -5.90
CA ILE A 50 -2.03 5.91 -5.16
C ILE A 50 -0.56 5.67 -5.51
N ILE A 51 -0.18 5.86 -6.78
CA ILE A 51 1.20 5.70 -7.24
C ILE A 51 2.08 6.85 -6.75
N ASP A 52 1.56 8.08 -6.74
CA ASP A 52 2.26 9.22 -6.16
C ASP A 52 2.57 8.97 -4.68
N LEU A 53 1.59 8.45 -3.92
CA LEU A 53 1.79 8.07 -2.52
C LEU A 53 2.87 7.00 -2.32
N LEU A 54 3.06 6.08 -3.28
CA LEU A 54 4.15 5.10 -3.23
C LEU A 54 5.53 5.75 -3.44
N ASN A 55 5.58 6.81 -4.25
CA ASN A 55 6.81 7.54 -4.56
C ASN A 55 7.15 8.59 -3.47
N GLU A 56 6.17 9.03 -2.72
CA GLU A 56 6.36 9.93 -1.58
C GLU A 56 7.11 9.22 -0.45
N SER A 57 8.32 9.69 -0.15
CA SER A 57 9.05 9.26 1.04
C SER A 57 8.59 10.09 2.23
N LEU A 58 7.70 9.55 3.05
CA LEU A 58 7.44 10.15 4.37
C LEU A 58 8.63 9.85 5.30
N ALA A 59 9.18 10.92 5.89
CA ALA A 59 10.11 10.80 7.01
C ALA A 59 9.33 10.31 8.24
N LEU A 60 9.19 8.99 8.35
CA LEU A 60 8.53 8.35 9.48
C LEU A 60 9.43 8.41 10.70
N ASP A 61 8.90 8.95 11.80
CA ASP A 61 9.62 8.91 13.06
C ASP A 61 9.61 7.50 13.68
N SER A 62 10.38 7.35 14.77
CA SER A 62 10.51 6.08 15.47
C SER A 62 9.23 5.60 16.16
N SER A 63 8.26 6.50 16.42
CA SER A 63 6.98 6.15 17.02
C SER A 63 6.06 5.50 15.99
N TRP A 64 6.01 6.05 14.78
CA TRP A 64 5.24 5.49 13.67
C TRP A 64 5.77 4.13 13.24
N MET A 65 7.09 3.97 13.16
CA MET A 65 7.71 2.67 12.87
C MET A 65 7.32 1.60 13.90
N ARG A 66 7.27 1.96 15.19
CA ARG A 66 6.83 1.03 16.26
C ARG A 66 5.36 0.67 16.14
N GLU A 67 4.50 1.63 15.87
CA GLU A 67 3.06 1.39 15.74
C GLU A 67 2.76 0.52 14.49
N MET A 68 3.39 0.80 13.35
CA MET A 68 3.28 -0.04 12.16
C MET A 68 3.75 -1.47 12.43
N SER A 69 4.90 -1.64 13.09
CA SER A 69 5.43 -2.96 13.46
C SER A 69 4.47 -3.73 14.38
N ALA A 70 3.88 -3.05 15.37
CA ALA A 70 2.90 -3.64 16.29
C ALA A 70 1.62 -4.10 15.57
N ASN A 71 1.22 -3.40 14.50
CA ASN A 71 0.06 -3.73 13.68
C ASN A 71 0.38 -4.63 12.48
N GLN A 72 1.61 -5.17 12.38
CA GLN A 72 2.08 -6.00 11.27
C GLN A 72 1.96 -5.32 9.90
N ILE A 73 2.14 -3.99 9.87
CA ILE A 73 2.10 -3.18 8.65
C ILE A 73 3.52 -3.03 8.13
N SER A 74 3.77 -3.53 6.91
CA SER A 74 5.02 -3.30 6.17
C SER A 74 4.72 -2.38 5.00
N LEU A 75 5.35 -1.21 4.96
CA LEU A 75 5.15 -0.28 3.85
C LEU A 75 5.80 -0.80 2.58
N LEU A 76 5.08 -0.64 1.47
CA LEU A 76 5.61 -0.82 0.13
C LEU A 76 6.48 0.37 -0.24
N THR A 77 7.48 0.09 -1.05
CA THR A 77 8.48 1.07 -1.51
C THR A 77 8.49 1.14 -3.03
N SER A 78 9.31 2.02 -3.59
CA SER A 78 9.52 2.09 -5.04
C SER A 78 9.99 0.76 -5.66
N ALA A 79 10.59 -0.15 -4.87
CA ALA A 79 10.94 -1.50 -5.32
C ALA A 79 9.70 -2.36 -5.65
N ASP A 80 8.56 -2.04 -5.05
CA ASP A 80 7.28 -2.73 -5.23
C ASP A 80 6.41 -2.10 -6.35
N LYS A 81 6.89 -1.05 -7.01
CA LYS A 81 6.14 -0.26 -8.01
C LYS A 81 5.47 -1.13 -9.06
N GLN A 82 6.18 -2.11 -9.65
CA GLN A 82 5.60 -2.97 -10.68
C GLN A 82 4.41 -3.79 -10.17
N MET A 83 4.47 -4.29 -8.94
CA MET A 83 3.38 -5.04 -8.34
C MET A 83 2.17 -4.15 -8.05
N VAL A 84 2.41 -2.93 -7.55
CA VAL A 84 1.34 -1.94 -7.33
C VAL A 84 0.69 -1.53 -8.66
N LEU A 85 1.48 -1.24 -9.70
CA LEU A 85 0.97 -0.91 -11.03
C LEU A 85 0.12 -2.04 -11.62
N ARG A 86 0.58 -3.29 -11.49
CA ARG A 86 -0.18 -4.46 -11.93
C ARG A 86 -1.48 -4.64 -11.16
N ALA A 87 -1.49 -4.34 -9.86
CA ALA A 87 -2.69 -4.40 -9.03
C ALA A 87 -3.72 -3.32 -9.41
N LEU A 88 -3.26 -2.12 -9.81
CA LEU A 88 -4.14 -1.01 -10.20
C LEU A 88 -4.65 -1.09 -11.64
N PHE A 89 -3.79 -1.48 -12.59
CA PHE A 89 -4.10 -1.44 -14.02
C PHE A 89 -4.26 -2.82 -14.67
N GLY A 90 -4.11 -3.91 -13.91
CA GLY A 90 -4.10 -5.26 -14.47
C GLY A 90 -2.97 -5.42 -15.49
N ASN A 91 -3.27 -5.97 -16.67
CA ASN A 91 -2.28 -6.17 -17.74
C ASN A 91 -1.90 -4.87 -18.48
N ALA A 92 -2.70 -3.80 -18.36
CA ALA A 92 -2.43 -2.51 -19.00
C ALA A 92 -1.27 -1.73 -18.32
N TYR A 93 -0.75 -2.24 -17.19
CA TYR A 93 0.35 -1.60 -16.46
C TYR A 93 1.64 -1.42 -17.29
N LEU A 94 1.84 -2.23 -18.33
CA LEU A 94 2.99 -2.13 -19.24
C LEU A 94 3.01 -0.84 -20.06
N ASP A 95 1.86 -0.16 -20.15
CA ASP A 95 1.71 1.11 -20.87
C ASP A 95 1.83 2.33 -19.94
N PHE A 96 2.03 2.11 -18.62
CA PHE A 96 2.07 3.21 -17.64
C PHE A 96 3.32 4.10 -17.76
N ASP A 97 4.48 3.53 -18.06
CA ASP A 97 5.76 4.25 -18.19
C ASP A 97 6.15 4.53 -19.68
N LYS A 98 5.25 4.28 -20.65
CA LYS A 98 5.47 4.56 -22.08
C LYS A 98 5.11 5.99 -22.46
#